data_AF-A0AAJ7J9B6-F1
#
_entry.id   AF-A0AAJ7J9B6-F1
#
_cell.length_a   1.000
_cell.length_b   1.000
_cell.length_c   1.000
_cell.angle_alpha   90.00
_cell.angle_beta   90.00
_cell.angle_gamma   90.00
#
_symmetry.space_group_name_H-M   'P 1'
#
loop_
_entity.id
_entity.type
_entity.pdbx_description
1 polymer ?
#
loop_
_entity_poly.entity_id
_entity_poly.type
_entity_poly.pdbx_seq_one_letter_code
_entity_poly.pdbx_strand_id
1 'polypeptide(L)'
;MQESQMVGCFKNCVSGLKRSELNDITNNIYKTLEHPSGKEMLYFYLNSQNQSDNIKCLELYDMCSQILQSDGKEQKLSLDTLINRVEVVRNNAVDVPPIDTNLMRCFNQALKSQGEQRKDLIDVLERTKDCCSGQLRSIHEDFQQYVTDNLATSCPGTS
;
A
#
# COMPACT_ATOMS: atom_id res chain seq x y z
N MET A 1 -11.00 -25.67 -9.90
CA MET A 1 -10.22 -25.22 -11.07
C MET A 1 -10.06 -23.70 -10.99
N GLN A 2 -9.03 -23.18 -10.31
CA GLN A 2 -8.77 -21.73 -10.25
C GLN A 2 -7.32 -21.34 -9.91
N GLU A 3 -6.38 -22.29 -9.84
CA GLU A 3 -4.96 -22.00 -9.55
C GLU A 3 -4.21 -21.47 -10.79
N SER A 4 -4.66 -21.84 -12.00
CA SER A 4 -3.92 -21.56 -13.24
C SER A 4 -3.97 -20.09 -13.69
N GLN A 5 -4.99 -19.32 -13.29
CA GLN A 5 -5.09 -17.89 -13.66
C GLN A 5 -4.23 -16.99 -12.77
N MET A 6 -4.18 -17.23 -11.45
CA MET A 6 -3.40 -16.38 -10.53
C MET A 6 -1.88 -16.49 -10.77
N VAL A 7 -1.37 -17.69 -11.02
CA VAL A 7 0.05 -17.90 -11.38
C VAL A 7 0.38 -17.20 -12.70
N GLY A 8 -0.57 -17.13 -13.64
CA GLY A 8 -0.42 -16.40 -14.91
C GLY A 8 -0.30 -14.88 -14.71
N CYS A 9 -1.11 -14.29 -13.83
CA CYS A 9 -1.05 -12.86 -13.53
C CYS A 9 0.24 -12.49 -12.76
N PHE A 10 0.64 -13.26 -11.75
CA PHE A 10 1.89 -13.00 -11.02
C PHE A 10 3.11 -13.03 -11.96
N LYS A 11 3.15 -14.00 -12.89
CA LYS A 11 4.19 -14.08 -13.94
C LYS A 11 4.25 -12.83 -14.81
N ASN A 12 3.11 -12.18 -15.08
CA ASN A 12 3.07 -10.93 -15.83
C ASN A 12 3.59 -9.75 -15.00
N CYS A 13 3.29 -9.67 -13.70
CA CYS A 13 3.77 -8.59 -12.82
C CYS A 13 5.28 -8.62 -12.59
N VAL A 14 5.88 -9.82 -12.67
CA VAL A 14 7.34 -10.00 -12.62
C VAL A 14 7.97 -10.08 -14.01
N SER A 15 7.18 -10.08 -15.09
CA SER A 15 7.71 -10.18 -16.45
C SER A 15 8.51 -8.93 -16.79
N GLY A 16 9.78 -9.13 -17.19
CA GLY A 16 10.69 -8.04 -17.52
C GLY A 16 11.57 -7.54 -16.37
N LEU A 17 11.36 -8.00 -15.14
CA LEU A 17 12.26 -7.72 -14.02
C LEU A 17 13.33 -8.81 -13.89
N LYS A 18 14.59 -8.42 -13.70
CA LYS A 18 15.66 -9.35 -13.35
C LYS A 18 15.48 -9.84 -11.93
N ARG A 19 16.02 -11.03 -11.63
CA ARG A 19 16.02 -11.59 -10.26
C ARG A 19 16.62 -10.62 -9.22
N SER A 20 17.67 -9.89 -9.58
CA SER A 20 18.26 -8.88 -8.71
C SER A 20 17.31 -7.71 -8.44
N GLU A 21 16.60 -7.23 -9.47
CA GLU A 21 15.63 -6.13 -9.33
C GLU A 21 14.42 -6.56 -8.50
N LEU A 22 13.94 -7.79 -8.67
CA LEU A 22 12.89 -8.37 -7.84
C LEU A 22 13.33 -8.46 -6.38
N ASN A 23 14.51 -9.03 -6.11
CA ASN A 23 15.06 -9.07 -4.76
C ASN A 23 15.23 -7.67 -4.17
N ASP A 24 15.61 -6.69 -4.99
CA ASP A 24 15.77 -5.31 -4.54
C ASP A 24 14.43 -4.67 -4.16
N ILE A 25 13.36 -4.96 -4.91
CA ILE A 25 11.99 -4.47 -4.64
C ILE A 25 11.40 -5.16 -3.40
N THR A 26 11.64 -6.45 -3.21
CA THR A 26 10.99 -7.28 -2.17
C THR A 26 11.83 -7.48 -0.90
N ASN A 27 13.07 -6.99 -0.84
CA ASN A 27 13.91 -7.12 0.36
C ASN A 27 13.42 -6.27 1.55
N ASN A 28 12.53 -5.31 1.32
CA ASN A 28 12.04 -4.40 2.35
C ASN A 28 10.65 -3.91 1.97
N ILE A 29 9.72 -3.98 2.92
CA ILE A 29 8.35 -3.52 2.76
C ILE A 29 8.28 -2.09 2.24
N TYR A 30 9.16 -1.18 2.67
CA TYR A 30 9.15 0.20 2.18
C TYR A 30 9.46 0.29 0.69
N LYS A 31 10.43 -0.48 0.20
CA LYS A 31 10.75 -0.53 -1.24
C LYS A 31 9.62 -1.18 -2.02
N THR A 32 9.01 -2.23 -1.46
CA THR A 32 7.82 -2.87 -2.05
C THR A 32 6.68 -1.86 -2.20
N LEU A 33 6.41 -1.07 -1.16
CA LEU A 33 5.31 -0.10 -1.13
C LEU A 33 5.59 1.16 -1.96
N GLU A 34 6.85 1.54 -2.17
CA GLU A 34 7.24 2.67 -3.03
C GLU A 34 7.30 2.31 -4.52
N HIS A 35 7.56 1.03 -4.84
CA HIS A 35 7.66 0.58 -6.22
C HIS A 35 6.31 0.11 -6.78
N PRO A 36 5.86 0.59 -7.97
CA PRO A 36 4.60 0.16 -8.57
C PRO A 36 4.46 -1.37 -8.70
N SER A 37 5.48 -2.05 -9.26
CA SER A 37 5.49 -3.51 -9.35
C SER A 37 5.53 -4.21 -7.98
N GLY A 38 6.13 -3.57 -6.97
CA GLY A 38 6.17 -4.08 -5.60
C GLY A 38 4.77 -4.15 -4.99
N LYS A 39 4.01 -3.05 -5.09
CA LYS A 39 2.61 -2.98 -4.67
C LYS A 39 1.74 -3.98 -5.41
N GLU A 40 1.94 -4.12 -6.73
CA GLU A 40 1.18 -5.07 -7.53
C GLU A 40 1.45 -6.52 -7.08
N MET A 41 2.72 -6.91 -6.91
CA MET A 41 3.08 -8.23 -6.37
C MET A 41 2.48 -8.48 -4.98
N LEU A 42 2.55 -7.48 -4.10
CA LEU A 42 1.98 -7.58 -2.76
C LEU A 42 0.46 -7.74 -2.82
N TYR A 43 -0.24 -6.99 -3.68
CA TYR A 43 -1.68 -7.14 -3.90
C TYR A 43 -2.03 -8.56 -4.36
N PHE A 44 -1.30 -9.11 -5.33
CA PHE A 44 -1.52 -10.48 -5.81
C PHE A 44 -1.31 -11.52 -4.72
N TYR A 45 -0.24 -11.38 -3.93
CA TYR A 45 0.01 -12.23 -2.77
C TYR A 45 -1.16 -12.18 -1.79
N LEU A 46 -1.57 -10.99 -1.36
CA LEU A 46 -2.68 -10.78 -0.43
C LEU A 46 -3.99 -11.39 -0.94
N ASN A 47 -4.29 -11.18 -2.21
CA ASN A 47 -5.48 -11.72 -2.86
C ASN A 47 -5.44 -13.26 -2.91
N SER A 48 -4.28 -13.87 -3.21
CA SER A 48 -4.13 -15.33 -3.22
C SER A 48 -4.35 -15.97 -1.85
N GLN A 49 -4.06 -15.23 -0.77
CA GLN A 49 -4.24 -15.66 0.61
C GLN A 49 -5.60 -15.22 1.21
N ASN A 50 -6.50 -14.63 0.40
CA ASN A 50 -7.78 -14.07 0.84
C ASN A 50 -7.66 -13.05 2.01
N GLN A 51 -6.57 -12.27 2.03
CA GLN A 51 -6.26 -11.31 3.07
C GLN A 51 -6.94 -9.96 2.82
N SER A 52 -8.28 -9.92 2.76
CA SER A 52 -9.06 -8.74 2.36
C SER A 52 -8.75 -7.49 3.19
N ASP A 53 -8.49 -7.66 4.48
CA ASP A 53 -8.17 -6.55 5.38
C ASP A 53 -6.82 -5.90 5.06
N ASN A 54 -5.83 -6.72 4.72
CA ASN A 54 -4.52 -6.22 4.30
C ASN A 54 -4.57 -5.59 2.90
N ILE A 55 -5.50 -6.04 2.03
CA ILE A 55 -5.74 -5.37 0.74
C ILE A 55 -6.26 -3.95 0.97
N LYS A 56 -7.30 -3.79 1.80
CA LYS A 56 -7.82 -2.45 2.15
C LYS A 56 -6.72 -1.57 2.78
N CYS A 57 -5.85 -2.17 3.58
CA CYS A 57 -4.70 -1.48 4.17
C CYS A 57 -3.70 -1.00 3.11
N LEU A 58 -3.41 -1.81 2.09
CA LEU A 58 -2.57 -1.43 0.95
C LEU A 58 -3.20 -0.31 0.11
N GLU A 59 -4.51 -0.39 -0.16
CA GLU A 59 -5.24 0.65 -0.90
C GLU A 59 -5.24 1.98 -0.13
N LEU A 60 -5.47 1.94 1.18
CA LEU A 60 -5.44 3.13 2.03
C LEU A 60 -4.04 3.76 2.10
N TYR A 61 -3.00 2.93 2.23
CA TYR A 61 -1.62 3.38 2.12
C TYR A 61 -1.35 4.11 0.79
N ASP A 62 -1.84 3.54 -0.31
CA ASP A 62 -1.62 4.09 -1.64
C ASP A 62 -2.34 5.43 -1.83
N MET A 63 -3.60 5.54 -1.39
CA MET A 63 -4.34 6.80 -1.39
C MET A 63 -3.59 7.90 -0.63
N CYS A 64 -3.13 7.62 0.61
CA CYS A 64 -2.36 8.58 1.38
C CYS A 64 -1.06 8.98 0.66
N SER A 65 -0.33 7.99 0.13
CA SER A 65 0.93 8.22 -0.57
C SER A 65 0.77 9.10 -1.81
N GLN A 66 -0.28 8.87 -2.60
CA GLN A 66 -0.57 9.69 -3.78
C GLN A 66 -0.93 11.13 -3.42
N ILE A 67 -1.70 11.35 -2.34
CA ILE A 67 -2.04 12.69 -1.87
C ILE A 67 -0.80 13.43 -1.38
N LEU A 68 0.02 12.78 -0.53
CA LEU A 68 1.26 13.35 0.00
C LEU A 68 2.26 13.70 -1.12
N GLN A 69 2.38 12.84 -2.14
CA GLN A 69 3.20 13.14 -3.32
C GLN A 69 2.64 14.29 -4.16
N SER A 70 1.31 14.34 -4.31
CA SER A 70 0.63 15.40 -5.08
C SER A 70 0.75 16.76 -4.42
N ASP A 71 0.59 16.83 -3.09
CA ASP A 71 0.73 18.10 -2.36
C ASP A 71 2.21 18.51 -2.27
N GLY A 72 3.08 17.55 -1.95
CA GLY A 72 4.52 17.72 -1.91
C GLY A 72 4.99 18.83 -0.97
N LYS A 73 6.28 19.18 -1.05
CA LYS A 73 6.86 20.30 -0.29
C LYS A 73 6.35 21.68 -0.76
N GLU A 74 5.82 21.74 -1.96
CA GLU A 74 5.38 22.98 -2.61
C GLU A 74 3.88 23.28 -2.40
N GLN A 75 3.16 22.43 -1.65
CA GLN A 75 1.72 22.61 -1.35
C GLN A 75 0.88 22.81 -2.63
N LYS A 76 1.08 21.94 -3.61
CA LYS A 76 0.52 22.10 -4.97
C LYS A 76 -0.99 21.95 -5.02
N LEU A 77 -1.61 21.25 -4.06
CA LEU A 77 -3.06 21.14 -4.02
C LEU A 77 -3.66 22.38 -3.38
N SER A 78 -4.78 22.88 -3.89
CA SER A 78 -5.58 23.85 -3.12
C SER A 78 -6.06 23.21 -1.82
N LEU A 79 -6.30 24.03 -0.79
CA LEU A 79 -6.79 23.52 0.50
C LEU A 79 -8.10 22.75 0.34
N ASP A 80 -9.04 23.27 -0.46
CA ASP A 80 -10.32 22.58 -0.75
C ASP A 80 -10.09 21.22 -1.43
N THR A 81 -9.14 21.13 -2.36
CA THR A 81 -8.80 19.86 -3.02
C THR A 81 -8.20 18.87 -2.02
N LEU A 82 -7.34 19.34 -1.12
CA LEU A 82 -6.74 18.52 -0.08
C LEU A 82 -7.81 18.02 0.90
N ILE A 83 -8.72 18.89 1.35
CA ILE A 83 -9.85 18.54 2.21
C ILE A 83 -10.68 17.43 1.56
N ASN A 84 -11.13 17.63 0.32
CA ASN A 84 -11.95 16.65 -0.40
C ASN A 84 -11.26 15.30 -0.53
N ARG A 85 -9.95 15.28 -0.82
CA ARG A 85 -9.18 14.03 -0.91
C ARG A 85 -9.03 13.35 0.46
N VAL A 86 -8.81 14.12 1.54
CA VAL A 86 -8.73 13.58 2.90
C VAL A 86 -10.08 13.04 3.39
N GLU A 87 -11.20 13.65 3.00
CA GLU A 87 -12.54 13.10 3.27
C GLU A 87 -12.73 11.73 2.61
N VAL A 88 -12.27 11.56 1.37
CA VAL A 88 -12.28 10.26 0.69
C VAL A 88 -11.45 9.24 1.45
N VAL A 89 -10.23 9.58 1.87
CA VAL A 89 -9.37 8.69 2.67
C VAL A 89 -10.07 8.29 3.97
N ARG A 90 -10.60 9.26 4.73
CA ARG A 90 -11.32 9.01 5.97
C ARG A 90 -12.48 8.02 5.76
N ASN A 91 -13.26 8.20 4.71
CA ASN A 91 -14.43 7.35 4.45
C ASN A 91 -14.01 5.91 4.11
N ASN A 92 -12.88 5.72 3.44
CA ASN A 92 -12.33 4.39 3.17
C ASN A 92 -11.64 3.77 4.39
N ALA A 93 -11.23 4.57 5.38
CA ALA A 93 -10.51 4.10 6.57
C ALA A 93 -11.42 3.43 7.62
N VAL A 94 -12.74 3.57 7.52
CA VAL A 94 -13.71 3.11 8.55
C VAL A 94 -13.62 1.61 8.82
N ASP A 95 -13.40 0.80 7.78
CA ASP A 95 -13.40 -0.67 7.87
C ASP A 95 -11.99 -1.26 7.66
N VAL A 96 -10.96 -0.49 7.98
CA VAL A 96 -9.55 -0.90 7.84
C VAL A 96 -8.99 -1.22 9.22
N PRO A 97 -8.70 -2.50 9.55
CA PRO A 97 -8.37 -2.91 10.92
C PRO A 97 -7.27 -2.13 11.64
N PRO A 98 -6.15 -1.72 11.01
CA PRO A 98 -5.12 -0.93 11.71
C PRO A 98 -5.56 0.51 12.04
N ILE A 99 -6.70 0.97 11.56
CA ILE A 99 -7.23 2.31 11.82
C ILE A 99 -8.12 2.25 13.05
N ASP A 100 -7.59 2.72 14.17
CA ASP A 100 -8.32 2.75 15.43
C ASP A 100 -9.24 3.99 15.54
N THR A 101 -10.04 4.00 16.61
CA THR A 101 -10.94 5.12 16.92
C THR A 101 -10.17 6.42 17.19
N ASN A 102 -8.91 6.36 17.63
CA ASN A 102 -8.09 7.55 17.84
C ASN A 102 -7.69 8.20 16.51
N LEU A 103 -7.28 7.41 15.52
CA LEU A 103 -6.90 7.90 14.21
C LEU A 103 -8.13 8.44 13.47
N MET A 104 -9.28 7.79 13.58
CA MET A 104 -10.56 8.32 13.08
C MET A 104 -10.95 9.65 13.73
N ARG A 105 -10.67 9.82 15.03
CA ARG A 105 -10.86 11.10 15.71
C ARG A 105 -9.89 12.16 15.16
N CYS A 106 -8.64 11.81 14.88
CA CYS A 106 -7.67 12.72 14.26
C CYS A 106 -8.15 13.21 12.89
N PHE A 107 -8.71 12.33 12.04
CA PHE A 107 -9.32 12.75 10.77
C PHE A 107 -10.43 13.78 10.98
N ASN A 108 -11.35 13.51 11.91
CA ASN A 108 -12.46 14.41 12.19
C ASN A 108 -12.00 15.77 12.73
N GLN A 109 -10.90 15.80 13.49
CA GLN A 109 -10.30 17.03 14.01
C GLN A 109 -9.60 17.82 12.90
N ALA A 110 -8.78 17.16 12.09
CA ALA A 110 -8.07 17.78 10.97
C ALA A 110 -9.04 18.41 9.97
N LEU A 111 -10.12 17.71 9.61
CA LEU A 111 -11.14 18.21 8.67
C LEU A 111 -11.93 19.40 9.21
N LYS A 112 -12.01 19.58 10.53
CA LYS A 112 -12.73 20.69 11.18
C LYS A 112 -11.82 21.81 11.68
N SER A 113 -10.51 21.68 11.51
CA SER A 113 -9.54 22.65 11.99
C SER A 113 -9.73 23.99 11.27
N GLN A 114 -9.77 25.09 12.01
CA GLN A 114 -9.86 26.46 11.49
C GLN A 114 -8.51 27.20 11.48
N GLY A 115 -7.44 26.52 11.92
CA GLY A 115 -6.09 27.07 12.04
C GLY A 115 -5.13 26.48 11.02
N GLU A 116 -4.15 25.69 11.47
CA GLU A 116 -3.16 24.99 10.64
C GLU A 116 -3.76 23.80 9.86
N GLN A 117 -4.95 23.97 9.27
CA GLN A 117 -5.76 22.89 8.70
C GLN A 117 -4.98 22.05 7.69
N ARG A 118 -4.20 22.68 6.79
CA ARG A 118 -3.35 21.92 5.85
C ARG A 118 -2.38 20.99 6.58
N LYS A 119 -1.67 21.49 7.58
CA LYS A 119 -0.70 20.71 8.34
C LYS A 119 -1.41 19.56 9.07
N ASP A 120 -2.53 19.84 9.73
CA ASP A 120 -3.32 18.81 10.41
C ASP A 120 -3.78 17.70 9.44
N LEU A 121 -4.15 18.07 8.20
CA LEU A 121 -4.53 17.15 7.13
C LEU A 121 -3.33 16.31 6.64
N ILE A 122 -2.15 16.91 6.49
CA ILE A 122 -0.94 16.18 6.12
C ILE A 122 -0.52 15.23 7.24
N ASP A 123 -0.50 15.70 8.49
CA ASP A 123 -0.12 14.90 9.66
C ASP A 123 -1.00 13.65 9.80
N VAL A 124 -2.32 13.77 9.57
CA VAL A 124 -3.21 12.59 9.65
C VAL A 124 -2.98 11.62 8.49
N LEU A 125 -2.63 12.10 7.29
CA LEU A 125 -2.28 11.24 6.15
C LEU A 125 -0.97 10.49 6.40
N GLU A 126 0.05 11.15 6.95
CA GLU A 126 1.33 10.53 7.31
C GLU A 126 1.14 9.46 8.38
N ARG A 127 0.39 9.76 9.45
CA ARG A 127 0.09 8.78 10.51
C ARG A 127 -0.69 7.59 9.98
N THR A 128 -1.64 7.82 9.09
CA THR A 128 -2.42 6.75 8.44
C THR A 128 -1.53 5.86 7.57
N LYS A 129 -0.62 6.48 6.79
CA LYS A 129 0.37 5.77 5.99
C LYS A 129 1.29 4.92 6.86
N ASP A 130 1.75 5.45 7.99
CA ASP A 130 2.61 4.73 8.93
C ASP A 130 1.89 3.54 9.56
N CYS A 131 0.66 3.71 10.04
CA CYS A 131 -0.17 2.61 10.55
C CYS A 131 -0.35 1.50 9.52
N CYS A 132 -0.65 1.86 8.27
CA CYS A 132 -0.81 0.87 7.21
C CYS A 132 0.51 0.16 6.88
N SER A 133 1.62 0.90 6.81
CA SER A 133 2.94 0.31 6.56
C SER A 133 3.37 -0.64 7.68
N GLY A 134 3.00 -0.34 8.93
CA GLY A 134 3.25 -1.21 10.09
C GLY A 134 2.49 -2.51 10.00
N GLN A 135 1.20 -2.46 9.62
CA GLN A 135 0.39 -3.65 9.38
C GLN A 135 0.94 -4.50 8.23
N LEU A 136 1.25 -3.89 7.09
CA LEU A 136 1.79 -4.58 5.92
C LEU A 136 3.20 -5.13 6.15
N ARG A 137 3.98 -4.53 7.07
CA ARG A 137 5.26 -5.10 7.51
C ARG A 137 5.08 -6.46 8.18
N SER A 138 4.02 -6.64 8.97
CA SER A 138 3.82 -7.89 9.74
C SER A 138 3.68 -9.14 8.86
N ILE A 139 3.28 -8.96 7.61
CA ILE A 139 3.09 -10.03 6.62
C ILE A 139 4.22 -10.08 5.57
N HIS A 140 5.23 -9.20 5.68
CA HIS A 140 6.24 -9.02 4.64
C HIS A 140 7.16 -10.23 4.50
N GLU A 141 7.48 -10.91 5.61
CA GLU A 141 8.32 -12.11 5.59
C GLU A 141 7.66 -13.23 4.77
N ASP A 142 6.37 -13.47 4.99
CA ASP A 142 5.60 -14.46 4.23
C ASP A 142 5.48 -14.07 2.74
N PHE A 143 5.27 -12.77 2.45
CA PHE A 143 5.29 -12.25 1.09
C PHE A 143 6.63 -12.49 0.40
N GLN A 144 7.75 -12.21 1.07
CA GLN A 144 9.08 -12.39 0.51
C GLN A 144 9.37 -13.88 0.22
N GLN A 145 8.92 -14.76 1.11
CA GLN A 145 9.00 -16.20 0.90
C GLN A 145 8.16 -16.64 -0.32
N TYR A 146 6.91 -16.16 -0.42
CA TYR A 146 6.04 -16.42 -1.56
C TYR A 146 6.68 -16.01 -2.89
N VAL A 147 7.28 -14.82 -2.95
CA VAL A 147 7.98 -14.36 -4.15
C VAL A 147 9.16 -15.28 -4.47
N THR A 148 9.96 -15.67 -3.47
CA THR A 148 11.11 -16.56 -3.66
C THR A 148 10.70 -17.93 -4.22
N ASP A 149 9.64 -18.53 -3.68
CA ASP A 149 9.16 -19.86 -4.08
C ASP A 149 8.53 -19.85 -5.48
N ASN A 150 7.78 -18.80 -5.81
CA ASN A 150 7.19 -18.63 -7.14
C ASN A 150 8.23 -18.23 -8.21
N LEU A 151 9.40 -17.71 -7.80
CA LEU A 151 10.53 -17.52 -8.70
C LEU A 151 11.29 -18.83 -8.94
N ALA A 152 11.45 -19.69 -7.93
CA ALA A 152 12.12 -20.98 -8.06
C ALA A 152 11.40 -21.95 -9.02
N THR A 153 10.06 -21.89 -9.07
CA THR A 153 9.23 -22.73 -9.96
C THR A 153 9.20 -22.25 -11.42
N SER A 154 9.85 -21.13 -11.75
CA SER A 154 9.92 -20.57 -13.11
C SER A 154 11.18 -20.92 -13.90
N CYS A 155 12.03 -21.82 -13.38
CA CYS A 155 13.09 -22.47 -14.16
C CYS A 155 12.61 -23.83 -14.70
N PRO A 156 12.11 -23.93 -15.95
CA PRO A 156 12.14 -25.19 -16.66
C PRO A 156 13.56 -25.37 -17.22
N GLY A 157 14.34 -26.24 -16.59
CA GLY A 157 15.64 -26.62 -17.11
C GLY A 157 16.28 -27.71 -16.27
N THR A 158 16.01 -28.97 -16.61
CA THR A 158 16.94 -29.84 -17.36
C THR A 158 16.55 -31.31 -17.12
N SER A 159 16.01 -31.96 -18.14
CA SER A 159 16.22 -33.39 -18.44
C SER A 159 15.99 -33.57 -19.93
#